data_AF-I1BIV4-F1
#
_entry.id   AF-I1BIV4-F1
#
_cell.length_a   1.000
_cell.length_b   1.000
_cell.length_c   1.000
_cell.angle_alpha   90.00
_cell.angle_beta   90.00
_cell.angle_gamma   90.00
#
_symmetry.space_group_name_H-M   'P 1'
#
loop_
_entity.id
_entity.type
_entity.pdbx_description
1 polymer ?
#
loop_
_entity_poly.entity_id
_entity_poly.type
_entity_poly.pdbx_seq_one_letter_code
_entity_poly.pdbx_strand_id
1 'polypeptide(L)'
;MFAKPSLIFLSLTTALELVLGSSVKLTYPKSNAVLQAGSTVNIKWHVNNENTGLIRLQYASGKASSLTIDGIIADNVNASLGTYAWKIPKDIKAKR
;
A
#
# COMPACT_ATOMS: atom_id res chain seq x y z
N MET A 1 -5.46 47.27 39.79
CA MET A 1 -4.86 45.93 39.96
C MET A 1 -4.88 45.26 38.59
N PHE A 2 -3.77 45.33 37.86
CA PHE A 2 -3.65 44.82 36.49
C PHE A 2 -3.36 43.32 36.50
N ALA A 3 -4.20 42.51 35.86
CA ALA A 3 -3.94 41.08 35.70
C ALA A 3 -4.12 40.65 34.23
N LYS A 4 -2.97 40.71 33.54
CA LYS A 4 -2.44 39.85 32.43
C LYS A 4 -3.26 39.67 31.15
N PRO A 5 -2.65 39.93 29.97
CA PRO A 5 -3.26 39.60 28.68
C PRO A 5 -3.37 38.08 28.54
N SER A 6 -4.57 37.60 28.20
CA SER A 6 -4.78 36.21 27.81
C SER A 6 -4.15 35.99 26.43
N LEU A 7 -2.97 35.37 26.41
CA LEU A 7 -2.38 34.86 25.18
C LEU A 7 -3.14 33.58 24.81
N ILE A 8 -4.05 33.71 23.84
CA ILE A 8 -4.59 32.55 23.14
C ILE A 8 -3.41 31.94 22.37
N PHE A 9 -2.78 30.92 22.96
CA PHE A 9 -1.95 30.01 22.17
C PHE A 9 -2.91 29.20 21.30
N LEU A 10 -3.13 29.69 20.08
CA LEU A 10 -3.49 28.85 18.94
C LEU A 10 -2.29 27.94 18.67
N SER A 11 -2.08 26.93 19.52
CA SER A 11 -1.34 25.76 19.08
C SER A 11 -2.24 25.11 18.04
N LEU A 12 -2.01 25.43 16.76
CA LEU A 12 -2.17 24.43 15.72
C LEU A 12 -1.22 23.30 16.09
N THR A 13 -1.62 22.46 17.05
CA THR A 13 -1.19 21.08 17.02
C THR A 13 -1.75 20.58 15.71
N THR A 14 -0.87 20.47 14.73
CA THR A 14 -0.95 19.52 13.65
C THR A 14 -1.16 18.14 14.26
N ALA A 15 -2.35 17.89 14.80
CA ALA A 15 -2.91 16.58 14.80
C ALA A 15 -3.12 16.31 13.33
N LEU A 16 -2.10 15.66 12.74
CA LEU A 16 -2.22 14.84 11.57
C LEU A 16 -3.66 14.33 11.56
N GLU A 17 -4.49 14.84 10.66
CA GLU A 17 -5.68 14.12 10.26
C GLU A 17 -5.14 12.82 9.70
N LEU A 18 -4.90 11.85 10.59
CA LEU A 18 -4.83 10.47 10.23
C LEU A 18 -6.24 10.23 9.74
N VAL A 19 -6.44 10.51 8.45
CA VAL A 19 -7.53 9.96 7.69
C VAL A 19 -7.51 8.50 8.08
N LEU A 20 -8.43 8.10 8.96
CA LEU A 20 -8.70 6.72 9.36
C LEU A 20 -9.31 5.98 8.17
N GLY A 21 -8.84 6.30 6.96
CA GLY A 21 -9.02 5.51 5.77
C GLY A 21 -8.30 4.21 5.98
N SER A 22 -8.94 3.15 5.57
CA SER A 22 -8.29 1.88 5.34
C SER A 22 -7.03 2.04 4.49
N SER A 23 -5.91 1.55 5.01
CA SER A 23 -4.59 1.57 4.43
C SER A 23 -4.08 0.14 4.28
N VAL A 24 -3.51 -0.14 3.12
CA VAL A 24 -2.90 -1.43 2.81
C VAL A 24 -1.42 -1.23 2.59
N LYS A 25 -0.60 -1.81 3.47
CA LYS A 25 0.85 -1.73 3.40
C LYS A 25 1.43 -3.07 2.97
N LEU A 26 2.08 -3.12 1.81
CA LEU A 26 2.78 -4.32 1.36
C LEU A 26 3.94 -4.64 2.31
N THR A 27 3.97 -5.87 2.84
CA THR A 27 5.04 -6.38 3.71
C THR A 27 5.94 -7.35 2.95
N TYR A 28 5.42 -8.02 1.92
CA TYR A 28 6.18 -8.87 1.02
C TYR A 28 5.55 -8.90 -0.38
N PRO A 29 6.34 -8.89 -1.47
CA PRO A 29 7.81 -8.86 -1.53
C PRO A 29 8.42 -7.56 -0.98
N LYS A 30 9.64 -7.65 -0.43
CA LYS A 30 10.41 -6.45 -0.03
C LYS A 30 10.83 -5.68 -1.29
N SER A 31 11.10 -4.38 -1.11
CA SER A 31 11.77 -3.59 -2.14
C SER A 31 13.06 -4.30 -2.57
N ASN A 32 13.28 -4.43 -3.88
CA ASN A 32 14.39 -5.16 -4.52
C ASN A 32 14.38 -6.70 -4.38
N ALA A 33 13.26 -7.32 -4.00
CA ALA A 33 13.16 -8.77 -4.05
C ALA A 33 13.22 -9.29 -5.49
N VAL A 34 14.09 -10.25 -5.75
CA VAL A 34 14.14 -10.98 -7.02
C VAL A 34 13.16 -12.16 -6.93
N LEU A 35 12.11 -12.13 -7.74
CA LEU A 35 11.13 -13.21 -7.82
C LEU A 35 11.36 -14.03 -9.09
N GLN A 36 11.32 -15.35 -8.96
CA GLN A 36 11.50 -16.24 -10.10
C GLN A 36 10.21 -16.36 -10.90
N ALA A 37 10.29 -16.08 -12.20
CA ALA A 37 9.17 -16.26 -13.13
C ALA A 37 8.75 -17.74 -13.18
N GLY A 38 7.44 -18.01 -13.17
CA GLY A 38 6.89 -19.36 -13.11
C GLY A 38 6.74 -19.93 -11.68
N SER A 39 7.28 -19.26 -10.66
CA SER A 39 7.11 -19.67 -9.27
C SER A 39 5.85 -19.06 -8.64
N THR A 40 5.34 -19.71 -7.60
CA THR A 40 4.25 -19.17 -6.77
C THR A 40 4.85 -18.38 -5.62
N VAL A 41 4.45 -17.12 -5.50
CA VAL A 41 4.91 -16.18 -4.48
C VAL A 41 3.71 -15.73 -3.65
N ASN A 42 3.84 -15.83 -2.32
CA ASN A 42 2.83 -15.34 -1.41
C ASN A 42 3.05 -13.85 -1.15
N ILE A 43 2.28 -13.02 -1.84
CA ILE A 43 2.21 -11.58 -1.57
C ILE A 43 1.61 -11.42 -0.18
N LYS A 44 2.20 -10.56 0.66
CA LYS A 44 1.70 -10.26 2.00
C LYS A 44 1.60 -8.77 2.19
N TRP A 45 0.55 -8.36 2.87
CA TRP A 45 0.32 -6.97 3.24
C TRP A 45 -0.31 -6.90 4.62
N HIS A 46 -0.21 -5.73 5.22
CA HIS A 46 -0.81 -5.39 6.49
C HIS A 46 -1.89 -4.36 6.25
N VAL A 47 -3.07 -4.60 6.80
CA VAL A 47 -4.17 -3.62 6.83
C VAL A 47 -4.25 -3.00 8.21
N ASN A 48 -4.47 -1.69 8.28
CA ASN A 48 -4.71 -1.02 9.57
C ASN A 48 -6.13 -1.23 10.09
N ASN A 49 -7.07 -1.60 9.21
CA ASN A 49 -8.48 -1.79 9.51
C ASN A 49 -9.02 -3.03 8.81
N GLU A 50 -9.66 -3.93 9.55
CA GLU A 50 -10.24 -5.17 9.04
C GLU A 50 -11.49 -4.94 8.17
N ASN A 51 -12.04 -3.72 8.17
CA ASN A 51 -13.13 -3.29 7.30
C ASN A 51 -12.64 -2.52 6.05
N THR A 52 -11.38 -2.75 5.64
CA THR A 52 -10.81 -2.15 4.41
C THR A 52 -11.57 -2.56 3.14
N GLY A 53 -12.32 -3.67 3.19
CA GLY A 53 -13.11 -4.15 2.06
C GLY A 53 -12.27 -4.89 1.01
N LEU A 54 -12.64 -4.71 -0.25
CA LEU A 54 -12.03 -5.41 -1.39
C LEU A 54 -10.94 -4.56 -2.05
N ILE A 55 -9.80 -5.18 -2.35
CA ILE A 55 -8.67 -4.57 -3.04
C ILE A 55 -8.40 -5.27 -4.38
N ARG A 56 -7.74 -4.53 -5.27
CA ARG A 56 -7.21 -5.06 -6.53
C ARG A 56 -5.69 -5.09 -6.46
N LEU A 57 -5.11 -6.26 -6.71
CA LEU A 57 -3.66 -6.45 -6.81
C LEU A 57 -3.24 -6.32 -8.26
N GLN A 58 -2.27 -5.45 -8.53
CA GLN A 58 -1.73 -5.19 -9.86
C GLN A 58 -0.21 -5.11 -9.77
N TYR A 59 0.47 -5.48 -10.85
CA TYR A 59 1.90 -5.27 -10.98
C TYR A 59 2.17 -4.27 -12.10
N ALA A 60 3.20 -3.46 -11.88
CA ALA A 60 3.59 -2.39 -12.77
C ALA A 60 5.12 -2.36 -12.87
N SER A 61 5.61 -1.93 -14.03
CA SER A 61 7.03 -1.74 -14.31
C SER A 61 7.26 -0.34 -14.85
N GLY A 62 8.51 0.11 -14.79
CA GLY A 62 8.92 1.45 -15.22
C GLY A 62 9.62 2.23 -14.12
N LYS A 63 9.80 3.52 -14.37
CA LYS A 63 10.43 4.44 -13.41
C LYS A 63 9.42 4.81 -12.33
N ALA A 64 9.89 5.13 -11.12
CA ALA A 64 9.00 5.59 -10.04
C ALA A 64 8.16 6.83 -10.45
N SER A 65 8.67 7.65 -11.37
CA SER A 65 7.96 8.81 -11.94
C SER A 65 6.95 8.47 -13.03
N SER A 66 6.96 7.24 -13.57
CA SER A 66 6.14 6.79 -14.69
C SER A 66 5.97 5.27 -14.65
N LEU A 67 5.19 4.80 -13.67
CA LEU A 67 4.82 3.38 -13.55
C LEU A 67 3.76 3.04 -14.60
N THR A 68 4.02 1.99 -15.38
CA THR A 68 3.06 1.42 -16.31
C THR A 68 2.48 0.15 -15.71
N ILE A 69 1.15 0.07 -15.59
CA ILE A 69 0.49 -1.15 -15.11
C ILE A 69 0.61 -2.21 -16.19
N ASP A 70 1.34 -3.29 -15.90
CA ASP A 70 1.60 -4.38 -16.84
C ASP A 70 0.52 -5.46 -16.76
N GLY A 71 -0.14 -5.59 -15.62
CA GLY A 71 -1.19 -6.60 -15.45
C GLY A 71 -1.87 -6.59 -14.09
N ILE A 72 -3.02 -7.25 -14.06
CA ILE A 72 -3.82 -7.48 -12.86
C ILE A 72 -3.48 -8.87 -12.33
N ILE A 73 -3.12 -8.94 -11.06
CA ILE A 73 -2.86 -10.19 -10.33
C ILE A 73 -4.18 -10.80 -9.89
N ALA A 74 -5.04 -9.98 -9.30
CA ALA A 74 -6.35 -10.37 -8.80
C ALA A 74 -7.22 -9.13 -8.58
N ASP A 75 -8.51 -9.27 -8.84
CA ASP A 75 -9.54 -8.32 -8.45
C ASP A 75 -10.34 -8.84 -7.26
N ASN A 76 -11.02 -7.94 -6.56
CA ASN A 76 -11.95 -8.26 -5.47
C ASN A 76 -11.35 -9.14 -4.36
N VAL A 77 -10.07 -8.96 -4.04
CA VAL A 77 -9.42 -9.69 -2.94
C VAL A 77 -9.77 -9.01 -1.63
N ASN A 78 -10.28 -9.76 -0.65
CA ASN A 78 -10.52 -9.20 0.66
C ASN A 78 -9.20 -8.78 1.31
N ALA A 79 -9.05 -7.49 1.58
CA ALA A 79 -7.82 -6.93 2.13
C ALA A 79 -7.49 -7.51 3.50
N SER A 80 -8.48 -7.97 4.27
CA SER A 80 -8.28 -8.54 5.60
C SER A 80 -7.62 -9.93 5.58
N LEU A 81 -7.50 -10.56 4.41
CA LEU A 81 -6.71 -11.78 4.25
C LEU A 81 -5.22 -11.56 4.55
N GLY A 82 -4.71 -10.34 4.31
CA GLY A 82 -3.29 -10.01 4.52
C GLY A 82 -2.32 -10.78 3.62
N THR A 83 -2.80 -11.67 2.74
CA THR A 83 -1.95 -12.46 1.84
C THR A 83 -2.70 -12.92 0.59
N TYR A 84 -1.94 -13.12 -0.50
CA TYR A 84 -2.42 -13.69 -1.75
C TYR A 84 -1.32 -14.54 -2.41
N ALA A 85 -1.66 -15.78 -2.78
CA ALA A 85 -0.76 -16.65 -3.51
C ALA A 85 -0.79 -16.31 -5.01
N TRP A 86 0.23 -15.60 -5.49
CA TRP A 86 0.36 -15.22 -6.89
C TRP A 86 1.29 -16.18 -7.63
N LYS A 87 0.79 -16.83 -8.68
CA LYS A 87 1.62 -17.57 -9.63
C LYS A 87 2.14 -16.63 -10.69
N ILE A 88 3.45 -16.38 -10.66
CA ILE A 88 4.10 -15.45 -11.58
C ILE A 88 4.10 -16.06 -12.99
N PRO A 89 3.51 -15.41 -14.00
CA PRO A 89 3.62 -15.84 -15.38
C PRO A 89 5.08 -15.94 -15.81
N LYS A 90 5.42 -16.98 -16.58
CA LYS A 90 6.77 -17.14 -17.15
C LYS A 90 7.11 -16.03 -18.16
N ASP A 91 6.08 -15.40 -18.71
CA ASP A 91 6.16 -14.40 -19.76
C ASP A 91 6.08 -12.96 -19.25
N ILE A 92 6.27 -12.70 -17.95
CA ILE A 92 6.50 -11.32 -17.48
C ILE A 92 7.80 -10.83 -18.11
N LYS A 93 7.67 -10.14 -19.24
CA LYS A 93 8.72 -9.35 -19.84
C LYS A 93 8.63 -7.99 -19.17
N ALA A 94 9.59 -7.68 -18.29
CA ALA A 94 9.81 -6.29 -17.93
C ALA A 94 10.04 -5.53 -19.25
N LYS A 95 9.16 -4.58 -19.58
CA LYS A 95 9.30 -3.81 -20.81
C LYS A 95 10.55 -2.94 -20.63
N ARG A 96 11.60 -3.28 -21.38
CA ARG A 96 12.87 -2.54 -21.39
C ARG A 96 12.69 -1.15 -21.96
#